data_AF-A0A965X987-F1
#
_entry.id   AF-A0A965X987-F1
#
_cell.length_a   1.000
_cell.length_b   1.000
_cell.length_c   1.000
_cell.angle_alpha   90.00
_cell.angle_beta   90.00
_cell.angle_gamma   90.00
#
_symmetry.space_group_name_H-M   'P 1'
#
loop_
_entity.id
_entity.type
_entity.pdbx_description
1 polymer ?
#
loop_
_entity_poly.entity_id
_entity_poly.type
_entity_poly.pdbx_seq_one_letter_code
_entity_poly.pdbx_strand_id
1 'polypeptide(L)'
;MKKISFKLSAVLLLTLYAVSCAKEPDLGTVSLDPSSKTVTFGQVFNIKPVFSATGEAKNKTYTWKSSADSIASIKMVSGGFGEVTPKRIGQATMTYASTDGKITKTAIITVDPRSTILNGVYFKNGATQSEINNNMLSGFSPSTLESTSSLLVFASGSSTVSKLIYELDTSNKLKALYVILNNTADNKKSAEDYLAERFMNTGKSQGGILYYKNTGYVASNSVPLKTALGLFFDLTINATQYPLGVKIMDGSNL
;
A
#
# COMPACT_ATOMS: atom_id res chain seq x y z
N MET A 1 80.58 -43.29 39.47
CA MET A 1 80.43 -44.11 38.24
C MET A 1 79.16 -44.95 38.33
N LYS A 2 78.11 -44.59 37.60
CA LYS A 2 77.20 -45.51 36.89
C LYS A 2 76.23 -44.67 36.06
N LYS A 3 76.49 -44.64 34.75
CA LYS A 3 75.54 -44.19 33.72
C LYS A 3 74.50 -45.29 33.58
N ILE A 4 73.21 -44.96 33.66
CA ILE A 4 72.13 -45.81 33.13
C ILE A 4 71.16 -44.92 32.37
N SER A 5 70.92 -45.34 31.14
CA SER A 5 70.33 -44.65 29.99
C SER A 5 68.89 -45.10 29.72
N PHE A 6 68.12 -44.22 29.04
CA PHE A 6 66.99 -44.52 28.14
C PHE A 6 65.74 -45.14 28.80
N LYS A 7 64.53 -44.60 28.65
CA LYS A 7 63.83 -44.38 27.37
C LYS A 7 62.82 -43.22 27.45
N LEU A 8 62.87 -42.39 26.42
CA LEU A 8 61.85 -41.45 26.01
C LEU A 8 60.60 -42.27 25.60
N SER A 9 59.52 -42.22 26.38
CA SER A 9 58.22 -42.74 25.97
C SER A 9 57.30 -41.55 25.74
N ALA A 10 57.25 -41.10 24.47
CA ALA A 10 56.28 -40.13 24.00
C ALA A 10 54.91 -40.80 23.96
N VAL A 11 54.18 -40.76 25.08
CA VAL A 11 52.76 -41.10 25.10
C VAL A 11 52.01 -39.88 24.58
N LEU A 12 51.84 -39.83 23.26
CA LEU A 12 50.94 -38.92 22.57
C LEU A 12 49.51 -39.30 22.97
N LEU A 13 48.96 -38.66 24.01
CA LEU A 13 47.53 -38.73 24.34
C LEU A 13 46.76 -38.05 23.20
N LEU A 14 46.39 -38.85 22.19
CA LEU A 14 45.45 -38.46 21.16
C LEU A 14 44.05 -38.46 21.81
N THR A 15 43.68 -37.33 22.43
CA THR A 15 42.31 -37.12 22.89
C THR A 15 41.40 -37.07 21.67
N LEU A 16 40.75 -38.18 21.37
CA LEU A 16 39.59 -38.24 20.48
C LEU A 16 38.48 -37.41 21.12
N TYR A 17 38.41 -36.13 20.79
CA TYR A 17 37.15 -35.39 20.86
C TYR A 17 36.21 -36.10 19.89
N ALA A 18 35.41 -37.03 20.39
CA ALA A 18 34.20 -37.43 19.70
C ALA A 18 33.41 -36.14 19.51
N VAL A 19 33.46 -35.60 18.29
CA VAL A 19 32.51 -34.59 17.83
C VAL A 19 31.17 -35.28 18.01
N SER A 20 30.52 -35.00 19.15
CA SER A 20 29.15 -35.38 19.40
C SER A 20 28.36 -34.68 18.30
N CYS A 21 28.12 -35.43 17.23
CA CYS A 21 27.15 -35.09 16.21
C CYS A 21 25.79 -35.27 16.88
N ALA A 22 25.47 -34.36 17.82
CA ALA A 22 24.14 -34.26 18.39
C ALA A 22 23.25 -33.86 17.21
N LYS A 23 22.49 -34.83 16.69
CA LYS A 23 21.52 -34.60 15.63
C LYS A 23 20.60 -33.47 16.09
N GLU A 24 20.69 -32.34 15.38
CA GLU A 24 19.87 -31.17 15.66
C GLU A 24 18.39 -31.59 15.65
N PRO A 25 17.57 -31.19 16.64
CA PRO A 25 16.16 -31.55 16.64
C PRO A 25 15.50 -31.06 15.35
N ASP A 26 14.85 -31.99 14.65
CA ASP A 26 14.09 -31.68 13.45
C ASP A 26 12.89 -30.83 13.87
N LEU A 27 12.82 -29.59 13.37
CA LEU A 27 11.71 -28.67 13.64
C LEU A 27 10.42 -29.08 12.93
N GLY A 28 10.48 -30.13 12.12
CA GLY A 28 9.37 -30.55 11.26
C GLY A 28 9.08 -29.49 10.20
N THR A 29 7.82 -29.42 9.79
CA THR A 29 7.37 -28.43 8.81
C THR A 29 6.96 -27.14 9.52
N VAL A 30 7.20 -26.00 8.84
CA VAL A 30 6.77 -24.67 9.29
C VAL A 30 5.66 -24.17 8.38
N SER A 31 4.61 -23.60 8.96
CA SER A 31 3.57 -22.83 8.27
C SER A 31 3.42 -21.45 8.91
N LEU A 32 2.72 -20.55 8.21
CA LEU A 32 2.36 -19.23 8.74
C LEU A 32 0.85 -19.17 8.89
N ASP A 33 0.40 -18.67 10.04
CA ASP A 33 -1.00 -18.42 10.35
C ASP A 33 -1.22 -16.93 10.65
N PRO A 34 -1.86 -16.17 9.75
CA PRO A 34 -2.38 -16.61 8.45
C PRO A 34 -1.28 -16.69 7.37
N SER A 35 -1.48 -17.53 6.34
CA SER A 35 -0.66 -17.59 5.13
C SER A 35 -1.12 -16.59 4.05
N SER A 36 -2.33 -16.06 4.19
CA SER A 36 -2.80 -14.89 3.44
C SER A 36 -3.84 -14.13 4.25
N LYS A 37 -3.88 -12.81 4.10
CA LYS A 37 -4.90 -12.00 4.76
C LYS A 37 -5.19 -10.74 3.97
N THR A 38 -6.48 -10.49 3.75
CA THR A 38 -6.98 -9.16 3.40
C THR A 38 -7.26 -8.39 4.68
N VAL A 39 -6.77 -7.16 4.77
CA VAL A 39 -6.87 -6.32 5.95
C VAL A 39 -7.16 -4.88 5.56
N THR A 40 -8.01 -4.20 6.32
CA THR A 40 -8.26 -2.78 6.09
C THR A 40 -7.03 -1.95 6.47
N PHE A 41 -6.77 -0.90 5.69
CA PHE A 41 -5.70 0.07 5.96
C PHE A 41 -5.59 0.45 7.45
N GLY A 42 -4.36 0.45 7.97
CA GLY A 42 -4.05 0.84 9.34
C GLY A 42 -4.37 -0.22 10.41
N GLN A 43 -5.09 -1.30 10.09
CA GLN A 43 -5.39 -2.34 11.08
C GLN A 43 -4.19 -3.28 11.28
N VAL A 44 -3.49 -3.11 12.39
CA VAL A 44 -2.33 -3.93 12.79
C VAL A 44 -2.78 -5.34 13.19
N PHE A 45 -2.00 -6.35 12.81
CA PHE A 45 -2.23 -7.75 13.21
C PHE A 45 -0.92 -8.54 13.22
N ASN A 46 -0.95 -9.74 13.81
CA ASN A 46 0.21 -10.62 13.90
C ASN A 46 0.08 -11.83 12.96
N ILE A 47 1.21 -12.24 12.39
CA ILE A 47 1.41 -13.53 11.72
C ILE A 47 2.20 -14.44 12.66
N LYS A 48 1.69 -15.63 12.91
CA LYS A 48 2.31 -16.64 13.78
C LYS A 48 2.98 -17.73 12.94
N PRO A 49 4.29 -17.99 13.14
CA PRO A 49 4.90 -19.23 12.68
C PRO A 49 4.37 -20.43 13.49
N VAL A 50 3.93 -21.48 12.81
CA VAL A 50 3.45 -22.72 13.42
C VAL A 50 4.40 -23.85 13.02
N PHE A 51 4.97 -24.52 14.03
CA PHE A 51 5.91 -25.62 13.86
C PHE A 51 5.20 -26.95 14.16
N SER A 52 5.39 -27.95 13.29
CA SER A 52 4.74 -29.26 13.46
C SER A 52 5.41 -30.14 14.52
N ALA A 53 6.68 -29.87 14.85
CA ALA A 53 7.39 -30.56 15.91
C ALA A 53 7.69 -29.60 17.07
N THR A 54 7.69 -30.14 18.30
CA THR A 54 8.11 -29.42 19.49
C THR A 54 9.59 -29.69 19.74
N GLY A 55 10.41 -28.64 19.75
CA GLY A 55 11.85 -28.75 19.98
C GLY A 55 12.51 -27.38 19.93
N GLU A 56 13.43 -27.13 20.85
CA GLU A 56 14.28 -25.94 20.79
C GLU A 56 15.29 -26.14 19.66
N ALA A 57 15.16 -25.39 18.56
CA ALA A 57 16.30 -25.19 17.68
C ALA A 57 17.35 -24.36 18.42
N LYS A 58 18.18 -25.05 19.20
CA LYS A 58 19.35 -24.46 19.83
C LYS A 58 20.20 -23.87 18.72
N ASN A 59 20.17 -22.55 18.56
CA ASN A 59 20.92 -21.72 17.60
C ASN A 59 20.21 -21.28 16.30
N LYS A 60 18.88 -21.33 16.17
CA LYS A 60 18.21 -20.69 15.02
C LYS A 60 17.69 -19.31 15.36
N THR A 61 18.16 -18.32 14.61
CA THR A 61 17.55 -17.00 14.57
C THR A 61 16.59 -16.95 13.38
N TYR A 62 15.43 -16.35 13.57
CA TYR A 62 14.46 -16.15 12.51
C TYR A 62 14.37 -14.67 12.16
N THR A 63 13.97 -14.39 10.93
CA THR A 63 13.82 -13.02 10.42
C THR A 63 12.53 -12.87 9.66
N TRP A 64 12.02 -11.64 9.66
CA TRP A 64 10.90 -11.22 8.83
C TRP A 64 11.37 -10.17 7.83
N LYS A 65 10.83 -10.23 6.61
CA LYS A 65 11.05 -9.21 5.57
C LYS A 65 9.76 -8.97 4.79
N SER A 66 9.48 -7.71 4.44
CA SER A 66 8.41 -7.36 3.49
C SER A 66 8.98 -7.22 2.08
N SER A 67 8.22 -7.62 1.07
CA SER A 67 8.52 -7.31 -0.33
C SER A 67 8.22 -5.85 -0.69
N ALA A 68 7.39 -5.16 0.11
CA ALA A 68 6.94 -3.79 -0.15
C ALA A 68 6.58 -3.07 1.16
N ASP A 69 7.59 -2.59 1.88
CA ASP A 69 7.41 -1.88 3.17
C ASP A 69 6.57 -0.60 3.09
N SER A 70 6.40 -0.03 1.90
CA SER A 70 5.52 1.11 1.63
C SER A 70 4.03 0.73 1.56
N ILE A 71 3.71 -0.55 1.33
CA ILE A 71 2.36 -1.11 1.33
C ILE A 71 2.04 -1.71 2.70
N ALA A 72 2.92 -2.59 3.19
CA ALA A 72 2.83 -3.13 4.54
C ALA A 72 4.23 -3.46 5.03
N SER A 73 4.55 -3.03 6.26
CA SER A 73 5.80 -3.42 6.93
C SER A 73 5.54 -4.48 7.97
N ILE A 74 6.58 -5.22 8.32
CA ILE A 74 6.54 -6.26 9.33
C ILE A 74 7.72 -6.09 10.28
N LYS A 75 7.49 -6.24 11.58
CA LYS A 75 8.56 -6.32 12.58
C LYS A 75 8.42 -7.59 13.41
N MET A 76 9.54 -8.13 13.84
CA MET A 76 9.53 -9.26 14.78
C MET A 76 9.10 -8.77 16.16
N VAL A 77 8.18 -9.50 16.78
CA VAL A 77 7.74 -9.29 18.17
C VAL A 77 7.95 -10.58 18.98
N SER A 78 7.57 -10.56 20.26
CA SER A 78 7.72 -11.69 21.19
C SER A 78 7.15 -12.99 20.59
N GLY A 79 7.87 -14.10 20.79
CA GLY A 79 7.45 -15.42 20.28
C GLY A 79 7.77 -15.67 18.80
N GLY A 80 8.56 -14.80 18.15
CA GLY A 80 8.90 -14.92 16.73
C GLY A 80 7.79 -14.49 15.77
N PHE A 81 6.72 -13.89 16.31
CA PHE A 81 5.58 -13.45 15.52
C PHE A 81 5.98 -12.21 14.71
N GLY A 82 5.33 -12.03 13.57
CA GLY A 82 5.48 -10.83 12.76
C GLY A 82 4.31 -9.90 12.97
N GLU A 83 4.53 -8.73 13.59
CA GLU A 83 3.51 -7.67 13.65
C GLU A 83 3.53 -6.90 12.34
N VAL A 84 2.43 -7.00 11.59
CA VAL A 84 2.23 -6.35 10.30
C VAL A 84 1.50 -5.03 10.50
N THR A 85 2.05 -3.96 9.92
CA THR A 85 1.42 -2.64 9.85
C THR A 85 1.06 -2.32 8.40
N PRO A 86 -0.24 -2.33 8.03
CA PRO A 86 -0.70 -1.89 6.71
C PRO A 86 -0.57 -0.37 6.56
N LYS A 87 0.10 0.10 5.50
CA LYS A 87 0.48 1.51 5.29
C LYS A 87 -0.04 2.14 4.00
N ARG A 88 -0.41 1.33 3.02
CA ARG A 88 -0.98 1.77 1.74
C ARG A 88 -1.78 0.64 1.15
N ILE A 89 -2.84 0.95 0.42
CA ILE A 89 -3.57 -0.10 -0.28
C ILE A 89 -2.67 -0.83 -1.26
N GLY A 90 -2.90 -2.14 -1.43
CA GLY A 90 -2.05 -2.99 -2.27
C GLY A 90 -1.66 -4.31 -1.68
N GLN A 91 -0.73 -4.98 -2.35
CA GLN A 91 -0.26 -6.30 -1.94
C GLN A 91 1.21 -6.28 -1.55
N ALA A 92 1.54 -6.95 -0.46
CA ALA A 92 2.90 -7.20 -0.01
C ALA A 92 3.05 -8.66 0.43
N THR A 93 4.21 -9.25 0.17
CA THR A 93 4.56 -10.59 0.63
C THR A 93 5.48 -10.48 1.83
N MET A 94 5.09 -11.11 2.94
CA MET A 94 5.90 -11.22 4.15
C MET A 94 6.68 -12.54 4.11
N THR A 95 7.99 -12.48 4.28
CA THR A 95 8.87 -13.64 4.27
C THR A 95 9.41 -13.92 5.66
N TYR A 96 9.16 -15.12 6.16
CA TYR A 96 9.76 -15.67 7.38
C TYR A 96 10.90 -16.62 7.00
N ALA A 97 12.10 -16.37 7.49
CA ALA A 97 13.27 -17.18 7.15
C ALA A 97 14.18 -17.46 8.35
N SER A 98 14.75 -18.67 8.41
CA SER A 98 15.83 -18.99 9.35
C SER A 98 17.19 -18.55 8.81
N THR A 99 18.11 -18.17 9.70
CA THR A 99 19.46 -17.73 9.33
C THR A 99 20.32 -18.80 8.65
N ASP A 100 20.01 -20.09 8.88
CA ASP A 100 20.68 -21.22 8.23
C ASP A 100 20.12 -21.53 6.82
N GLY A 101 19.11 -20.79 6.37
CA GLY A 101 18.48 -20.94 5.05
C GLY A 101 17.56 -22.16 4.88
N LYS A 102 17.41 -23.01 5.91
CA LYS A 102 16.63 -24.25 5.81
C LYS A 102 15.12 -24.01 5.84
N ILE A 103 14.67 -22.90 6.44
CA ILE A 103 13.25 -22.53 6.53
C ILE A 103 13.06 -21.23 5.73
N THR A 104 12.12 -21.27 4.79
CA THR A 104 11.56 -20.07 4.15
C THR A 104 10.07 -20.27 3.97
N LYS A 105 9.27 -19.33 4.46
CA LYS A 105 7.81 -19.31 4.34
C LYS A 105 7.34 -17.90 4.00
N THR A 106 6.22 -17.83 3.30
CA THR A 106 5.66 -16.56 2.86
C THR A 106 4.20 -16.43 3.25
N ALA A 107 3.77 -15.20 3.51
CA ALA A 107 2.37 -14.85 3.70
C ALA A 107 2.01 -13.65 2.81
N ILE A 108 0.86 -13.72 2.12
CA ILE A 108 0.41 -12.68 1.20
C ILE A 108 -0.56 -11.75 1.92
N ILE A 109 -0.22 -10.46 2.00
CA ILE A 109 -1.05 -9.44 2.64
C ILE A 109 -1.64 -8.52 1.58
N THR A 110 -2.96 -8.44 1.55
CA THR A 110 -3.70 -7.48 0.72
C THR A 110 -4.30 -6.40 1.62
N VAL A 111 -4.04 -5.15 1.32
CA VAL A 111 -4.51 -3.98 2.08
C VAL A 111 -5.66 -3.33 1.33
N ASP A 112 -6.84 -3.39 1.94
CA ASP A 112 -8.06 -2.78 1.42
C ASP A 112 -8.25 -1.34 1.93
N PRO A 113 -8.88 -0.47 1.12
CA PRO A 113 -9.16 0.90 1.51
C PRO A 113 -10.25 0.99 2.59
N ARG A 114 -10.27 2.09 3.35
CA ARG A 114 -11.44 2.48 4.16
C ARG A 114 -12.44 3.28 3.33
N SER A 115 -11.95 3.98 2.29
CA SER A 115 -12.78 4.82 1.43
C SER A 115 -12.71 4.43 -0.04
N THR A 116 -13.89 4.43 -0.67
CA THR A 116 -14.12 4.19 -2.09
C THR A 116 -14.82 5.38 -2.77
N ILE A 117 -14.83 6.55 -2.13
CA ILE A 117 -15.66 7.71 -2.53
C ILE A 117 -15.42 8.21 -3.96
N LEU A 118 -14.23 7.99 -4.54
CA LEU A 118 -13.90 8.37 -5.92
C LEU A 118 -13.83 7.17 -6.88
N ASN A 119 -14.29 5.98 -6.47
CA ASN A 119 -14.22 4.79 -7.33
C ASN A 119 -15.02 4.97 -8.62
N GLY A 120 -14.43 4.56 -9.73
CA GLY A 120 -15.07 4.59 -11.05
C GLY A 120 -15.11 5.97 -11.71
N VAL A 121 -14.68 7.04 -11.03
CA VAL A 121 -14.53 8.35 -11.66
C VAL A 121 -13.51 8.24 -12.79
N TYR A 122 -13.88 8.69 -13.98
CA TYR A 122 -13.01 8.63 -15.15
C TYR A 122 -12.17 9.89 -15.30
N PHE A 123 -10.84 9.75 -15.30
CA PHE A 123 -9.92 10.81 -15.69
C PHE A 123 -8.77 10.27 -16.54
N LYS A 124 -8.59 10.86 -17.73
CA LYS A 124 -7.46 10.62 -18.62
C LYS A 124 -7.05 11.95 -19.25
N ASN A 125 -5.85 12.43 -18.92
CA ASN A 125 -5.33 13.67 -19.52
C ASN A 125 -5.33 13.54 -21.06
N GLY A 126 -5.81 14.57 -21.75
CA GLY A 126 -5.95 14.57 -23.21
C GLY A 126 -7.21 13.88 -23.76
N ALA A 127 -8.10 13.35 -22.90
CA ALA A 127 -9.33 12.68 -23.36
C ALA A 127 -10.26 13.65 -24.11
N THR A 128 -10.95 13.11 -25.12
CA THR A 128 -12.03 13.80 -25.84
C THR A 128 -13.33 13.81 -25.02
N GLN A 129 -14.25 14.71 -25.39
CA GLN A 129 -15.61 14.69 -24.84
C GLN A 129 -16.33 13.36 -25.10
N SER A 130 -16.13 12.74 -26.26
CA SER A 130 -16.70 11.42 -26.55
C SER A 130 -16.17 10.34 -25.60
N GLU A 131 -14.85 10.32 -25.35
CA GLU A 131 -14.26 9.42 -24.35
C GLU A 131 -14.82 9.66 -22.95
N ILE A 132 -14.99 10.92 -22.53
CA ILE A 132 -15.62 11.25 -21.23
C ILE A 132 -17.03 10.69 -21.15
N ASN A 133 -17.87 10.94 -22.15
CA ASN A 133 -19.25 10.48 -22.18
C ASN A 133 -19.35 8.95 -22.13
N ASN A 134 -18.50 8.25 -22.89
CA ASN A 134 -18.49 6.78 -22.95
C ASN A 134 -18.04 6.12 -21.65
N ASN A 135 -17.34 6.86 -20.78
CA ASN A 135 -16.86 6.37 -19.49
C ASN A 135 -17.58 7.07 -18.31
N MET A 136 -18.69 7.75 -18.57
CA MET A 136 -19.45 8.43 -17.53
C MET A 136 -20.04 7.43 -16.56
N LEU A 137 -20.00 7.76 -15.26
CA LEU A 137 -20.61 6.95 -14.22
C LEU A 137 -22.14 6.91 -14.37
N SER A 138 -22.75 5.77 -14.01
CA SER A 138 -24.20 5.65 -13.98
C SER A 138 -24.81 6.64 -12.99
N GLY A 139 -25.98 7.20 -13.33
CA GLY A 139 -26.67 8.19 -12.51
C GLY A 139 -26.21 9.64 -12.70
N PHE A 140 -25.18 9.87 -13.51
CA PHE A 140 -24.77 11.22 -13.92
C PHE A 140 -25.45 11.62 -15.24
N SER A 141 -25.93 12.86 -15.32
CA SER A 141 -26.52 13.45 -16.51
C SER A 141 -25.87 14.79 -16.84
N PRO A 142 -25.66 15.13 -18.12
CA PRO A 142 -25.07 16.41 -18.51
C PRO A 142 -25.98 17.57 -18.11
N SER A 143 -25.37 18.64 -17.58
CA SER A 143 -26.05 19.90 -17.28
C SER A 143 -25.77 20.93 -18.37
N THR A 144 -26.77 21.22 -19.19
CA THR A 144 -26.66 22.22 -20.26
C THR A 144 -26.62 23.66 -19.74
N LEU A 145 -27.13 23.91 -18.54
CA LEU A 145 -27.16 25.23 -17.91
C LEU A 145 -25.81 25.61 -17.29
N GLU A 146 -25.07 24.64 -16.78
CA GLU A 146 -23.80 24.88 -16.08
C GLU A 146 -22.57 24.62 -16.95
N SER A 147 -22.73 23.87 -18.04
CA SER A 147 -21.65 23.62 -19.00
C SER A 147 -21.33 24.87 -19.81
N THR A 148 -20.05 25.02 -20.17
CA THR A 148 -19.54 26.09 -21.04
C THR A 148 -18.66 25.48 -22.14
N SER A 149 -18.02 26.30 -22.97
CA SER A 149 -17.06 25.81 -23.96
C SER A 149 -15.81 25.15 -23.32
N SER A 150 -15.48 25.52 -22.08
CA SER A 150 -14.29 24.99 -21.37
C SER A 150 -14.64 24.06 -20.21
N LEU A 151 -15.92 23.90 -19.87
CA LEU A 151 -16.38 23.07 -18.76
C LEU A 151 -17.54 22.18 -19.19
N LEU A 152 -17.39 20.87 -19.02
CA LEU A 152 -18.49 19.92 -19.14
C LEU A 152 -18.94 19.52 -17.74
N VAL A 153 -20.18 19.84 -17.40
CA VAL A 153 -20.74 19.58 -16.08
C VAL A 153 -21.73 18.43 -16.15
N PHE A 154 -21.55 17.43 -15.28
CA PHE A 154 -22.50 16.34 -15.07
C PHE A 154 -22.97 16.38 -13.62
N ALA A 155 -24.28 16.34 -13.42
CA ALA A 155 -24.88 16.32 -12.10
C ALA A 155 -25.46 14.94 -11.79
N SER A 156 -25.50 14.58 -10.51
CA SER A 156 -26.21 13.39 -10.03
C SER A 156 -27.04 13.73 -8.79
N GLY A 157 -28.01 12.88 -8.47
CA GLY A 157 -28.72 12.89 -7.18
C GLY A 157 -28.01 12.14 -6.07
N SER A 158 -26.72 11.78 -6.24
CA SER A 158 -25.97 10.99 -5.26
C SER A 158 -25.75 11.77 -3.96
N SER A 159 -25.79 11.06 -2.83
CA SER A 159 -25.46 11.60 -1.51
C SER A 159 -23.95 11.81 -1.31
N THR A 160 -23.10 11.24 -2.18
CA THR A 160 -21.65 11.37 -2.11
C THR A 160 -21.13 12.41 -3.10
N VAL A 161 -21.14 12.10 -4.39
CA VAL A 161 -20.63 12.94 -5.48
C VAL A 161 -21.80 13.63 -6.18
N SER A 162 -22.02 14.92 -5.91
CA SER A 162 -23.12 15.66 -6.54
C SER A 162 -22.82 16.08 -7.97
N LYS A 163 -21.56 16.38 -8.29
CA LYS A 163 -21.17 16.81 -9.64
C LYS A 163 -19.81 16.31 -10.07
N LEU A 164 -19.65 16.13 -11.37
CA LEU A 164 -18.37 15.98 -12.06
C LEU A 164 -18.23 17.16 -13.03
N ILE A 165 -17.16 17.94 -12.86
CA ILE A 165 -16.87 19.09 -13.71
C ILE A 165 -15.56 18.83 -14.44
N TYR A 166 -15.65 18.50 -15.72
CA TYR A 166 -14.52 18.25 -16.59
C TYR A 166 -14.04 19.57 -17.21
N GLU A 167 -12.79 19.93 -16.96
CA GLU A 167 -12.15 21.14 -17.50
C GLU A 167 -11.36 20.80 -18.77
N LEU A 168 -11.71 21.47 -19.86
CA LEU A 168 -11.09 21.29 -21.16
C LEU A 168 -10.03 22.37 -21.43
N ASP A 169 -9.00 22.02 -22.19
CA ASP A 169 -8.05 22.96 -22.76
C ASP A 169 -8.60 23.65 -24.03
N THR A 170 -7.81 24.52 -24.63
CA THR A 170 -8.16 25.25 -25.86
C THR A 170 -8.31 24.34 -27.09
N SER A 171 -7.90 23.08 -27.00
CA SER A 171 -8.05 22.06 -28.04
C SER A 171 -9.19 21.09 -27.73
N ASN A 172 -10.07 21.44 -26.78
CA ASN A 172 -11.20 20.63 -26.31
C ASN A 172 -10.77 19.26 -25.76
N LYS A 173 -9.58 19.19 -25.14
CA LYS A 173 -9.07 18.00 -24.48
C LYS A 173 -9.13 18.15 -22.97
N LEU A 174 -9.43 17.05 -22.28
CA LEU A 174 -9.50 17.02 -20.83
C LEU A 174 -8.14 17.33 -20.20
N LYS A 175 -8.08 18.35 -19.33
CA LYS A 175 -6.87 18.67 -18.56
C LYS A 175 -7.04 18.54 -17.04
N ALA A 176 -8.26 18.68 -16.53
CA ALA A 176 -8.58 18.50 -15.11
C ALA A 176 -10.02 18.04 -14.91
N LEU A 177 -10.29 17.41 -13.77
CA LEU A 177 -11.63 17.03 -13.32
C LEU A 177 -11.81 17.49 -11.88
N TYR A 178 -12.92 18.17 -11.60
CA TYR A 178 -13.36 18.45 -10.23
C TYR A 178 -14.50 17.49 -9.89
N VAL A 179 -14.27 16.67 -8.87
CA VAL A 179 -15.30 15.80 -8.26
C VAL A 179 -15.89 16.56 -7.08
N ILE A 180 -17.10 17.06 -7.25
CA ILE A 180 -17.80 17.83 -6.21
C ILE A 180 -18.50 16.87 -5.27
N LEU A 181 -18.20 17.00 -3.98
CA LEU A 181 -18.78 16.16 -2.94
C LEU A 181 -19.84 16.93 -2.16
N ASN A 182 -20.89 16.26 -1.72
CA ASN A 182 -21.80 16.86 -0.75
C ASN A 182 -21.06 17.12 0.56
N ASN A 183 -21.23 18.32 1.12
CA ASN A 183 -20.48 18.76 2.29
C ASN A 183 -21.03 18.14 3.58
N THR A 184 -20.55 16.94 3.89
CA THR A 184 -20.82 16.23 5.14
C THR A 184 -19.50 15.83 5.82
N ALA A 185 -19.53 15.63 7.13
CA ALA A 185 -18.37 15.15 7.88
C ALA A 185 -17.87 13.80 7.33
N ASP A 186 -18.79 12.90 6.98
CA ASP A 186 -18.47 11.57 6.44
C ASP A 186 -17.82 11.65 5.06
N ASN A 187 -18.32 12.51 4.16
CA ASN A 187 -17.74 12.69 2.83
C ASN A 187 -16.36 13.35 2.91
N LYS A 188 -16.19 14.33 3.81
CA LYS A 188 -14.88 14.95 4.08
C LYS A 188 -13.88 13.91 4.56
N LYS A 189 -14.25 13.13 5.59
CA LYS A 189 -13.39 12.07 6.14
C LYS A 189 -13.07 11.00 5.09
N SER A 190 -14.06 10.63 4.28
CA SER A 190 -13.88 9.66 3.19
C SER A 190 -12.94 10.18 2.10
N ALA A 191 -12.99 11.47 1.76
CA ALA A 191 -12.06 12.06 0.80
C ALA A 191 -10.62 12.10 1.35
N GLU A 192 -10.45 12.48 2.61
CA GLU A 192 -9.16 12.45 3.31
C GLU A 192 -8.58 11.03 3.36
N ASP A 193 -9.40 10.03 3.73
CA ASP A 193 -9.01 8.62 3.77
C ASP A 193 -8.64 8.11 2.37
N TYR A 194 -9.43 8.43 1.34
CA TYR A 194 -9.14 8.02 -0.03
C TYR A 194 -7.75 8.49 -0.46
N LEU A 195 -7.41 9.75 -0.13
CA LEU A 195 -6.13 10.36 -0.48
C LEU A 195 -4.97 9.77 0.31
N ALA A 196 -5.10 9.69 1.64
CA ALA A 196 -4.03 9.21 2.53
C ALA A 196 -3.66 7.73 2.27
N GLU A 197 -4.63 6.92 1.87
CA GLU A 197 -4.45 5.48 1.66
C GLU A 197 -3.78 5.12 0.34
N ARG A 198 -3.78 6.05 -0.61
CA ARG A 198 -3.38 5.82 -2.00
C ARG A 198 -2.21 6.67 -2.43
N PHE A 199 -2.17 7.93 -1.98
CA PHE A 199 -1.21 8.92 -2.47
C PHE A 199 -0.29 9.39 -1.34
N MET A 200 0.82 10.02 -1.69
CA MET A 200 1.70 10.69 -0.73
C MET A 200 1.44 12.18 -0.76
N ASN A 201 1.28 12.79 0.41
CA ASN A 201 1.18 14.24 0.52
C ASN A 201 2.49 14.86 0.02
N THR A 202 2.40 15.81 -0.91
CA THR A 202 3.58 16.48 -1.48
C THR A 202 4.03 17.70 -0.66
N GLY A 203 3.22 18.15 0.29
CA GLY A 203 3.38 19.45 0.97
C GLY A 203 3.10 20.66 0.07
N LYS A 204 2.82 20.46 -1.22
CA LYS A 204 2.56 21.55 -2.17
C LYS A 204 1.09 21.96 -2.12
N SER A 205 0.87 23.27 -2.13
CA SER A 205 -0.45 23.86 -2.30
C SER A 205 -0.46 24.88 -3.43
N GLN A 206 -1.55 24.89 -4.20
CA GLN A 206 -1.79 25.91 -5.23
C GLN A 206 -3.29 26.19 -5.30
N GLY A 207 -3.67 27.48 -5.21
CA GLY A 207 -5.07 27.91 -5.31
C GLY A 207 -5.99 27.31 -4.24
N GLY A 208 -5.49 27.13 -3.00
CA GLY A 208 -6.26 26.54 -1.89
C GLY A 208 -6.37 25.01 -1.94
N ILE A 209 -5.68 24.36 -2.87
CA ILE A 209 -5.71 22.91 -3.05
C ILE A 209 -4.43 22.29 -2.49
N LEU A 210 -4.53 21.24 -1.68
CA LEU A 210 -3.38 20.47 -1.17
C LEU A 210 -3.15 19.24 -2.06
N TYR A 211 -1.97 19.14 -2.69
CA TYR A 211 -1.70 18.11 -3.69
C TYR A 211 -1.02 16.85 -3.15
N TYR A 212 -1.45 15.72 -3.70
CA TYR A 212 -0.93 14.39 -3.43
C TYR A 212 -0.41 13.75 -4.72
N LYS A 213 0.70 13.02 -4.64
CA LYS A 213 1.32 12.34 -5.78
C LYS A 213 1.17 10.83 -5.65
N ASN A 214 0.87 10.16 -6.76
CA ASN A 214 0.89 8.70 -6.83
C ASN A 214 2.36 8.23 -6.87
N THR A 215 2.77 7.44 -5.88
CA THR A 215 4.15 6.93 -5.78
C THR A 215 4.29 5.47 -6.21
N GLY A 216 3.41 5.00 -7.10
CA GLY A 216 3.53 3.66 -7.69
C GLY A 216 2.50 2.64 -7.20
N TYR A 217 1.40 3.08 -6.58
CA TYR A 217 0.27 2.20 -6.33
C TYR A 217 -0.89 2.52 -7.27
N VAL A 218 -1.26 1.54 -8.10
CA VAL A 218 -2.37 1.64 -9.05
C VAL A 218 -3.52 0.80 -8.50
N ALA A 219 -4.47 1.42 -7.80
CA ALA A 219 -5.80 0.83 -7.71
C ALA A 219 -6.42 0.94 -9.11
N SER A 220 -6.49 -0.19 -9.82
CA SER A 220 -7.40 -0.45 -10.95
C SER A 220 -7.82 0.75 -11.83
N ASN A 221 -7.24 0.83 -13.03
CA ASN A 221 -7.81 1.35 -14.29
C ASN A 221 -8.43 2.76 -14.37
N SER A 222 -8.42 3.61 -13.34
CA SER A 222 -9.18 4.88 -13.40
C SER A 222 -8.36 6.14 -13.14
N VAL A 223 -7.16 6.03 -12.55
CA VAL A 223 -6.29 7.20 -12.30
C VAL A 223 -4.85 6.88 -12.72
N PRO A 224 -4.32 7.50 -13.79
CA PRO A 224 -2.95 7.28 -14.26
C PRO A 224 -1.87 7.52 -13.19
N LEU A 225 -0.71 6.85 -13.32
CA LEU A 225 0.44 6.98 -12.41
C LEU A 225 0.99 8.41 -12.27
N LYS A 226 0.78 9.26 -13.29
CA LYS A 226 1.21 10.67 -13.28
C LYS A 226 0.14 11.63 -12.77
N THR A 227 -0.99 11.16 -12.25
CA THR A 227 -2.04 12.05 -11.77
C THR A 227 -1.72 12.65 -10.40
N ALA A 228 -2.03 13.93 -10.25
CA ALA A 228 -2.09 14.60 -8.96
C ALA A 228 -3.54 14.77 -8.53
N LEU A 229 -3.78 14.53 -7.23
CA LEU A 229 -5.09 14.77 -6.62
C LEU A 229 -4.97 15.88 -5.60
N GLY A 230 -6.02 16.68 -5.52
CA GLY A 230 -6.07 17.85 -4.67
C GLY A 230 -7.36 17.92 -3.88
N LEU A 231 -7.29 17.83 -2.55
CA LEU A 231 -8.46 18.12 -1.70
C LEU A 231 -8.62 19.63 -1.59
N PHE A 232 -9.85 20.11 -1.74
CA PHE A 232 -10.17 21.53 -1.55
C PHE A 232 -11.37 21.73 -0.63
N PHE A 233 -11.36 22.88 0.03
CA PHE A 233 -12.46 23.43 0.81
C PHE A 233 -12.75 24.82 0.25
N ASP A 234 -14.02 25.10 -0.06
CA ASP A 234 -14.47 26.40 -0.57
C ASP A 234 -13.76 26.89 -1.86
N LEU A 235 -13.74 26.05 -2.90
CA LEU A 235 -13.18 26.41 -4.21
C LEU A 235 -14.23 27.03 -5.13
N THR A 236 -13.92 28.17 -5.74
CA THR A 236 -14.77 28.76 -6.79
C THR A 236 -14.42 28.22 -8.17
N ILE A 237 -15.40 27.65 -8.86
CA ILE A 237 -15.29 27.17 -10.24
C ILE A 237 -16.40 27.84 -11.05
N ASN A 238 -16.02 28.58 -12.10
CA ASN A 238 -16.96 29.31 -12.97
C ASN A 238 -17.97 30.17 -12.17
N ALA A 239 -17.45 31.06 -11.31
CA ALA A 239 -18.22 31.92 -10.41
C ALA A 239 -19.14 31.21 -9.40
N THR A 240 -19.14 29.88 -9.33
CA THR A 240 -19.89 29.10 -8.34
C THR A 240 -18.95 28.59 -7.25
N GLN A 241 -19.31 28.78 -5.99
CA GLN A 241 -18.52 28.28 -4.86
C GLN A 241 -18.92 26.83 -4.54
N TYR A 242 -17.91 25.98 -4.37
CA TYR A 242 -18.07 24.58 -4.00
C TYR A 242 -17.35 24.30 -2.67
N PRO A 243 -18.08 23.91 -1.60
CA PRO A 243 -17.51 23.82 -0.26
C PRO A 243 -16.59 22.61 -0.05
N LEU A 244 -16.73 21.55 -0.86
CA LEU A 244 -15.93 20.35 -0.74
C LEU A 244 -15.77 19.65 -2.10
N GLY A 245 -14.56 19.19 -2.38
CA GLY A 245 -14.33 18.31 -3.52
C GLY A 245 -12.88 17.92 -3.70
N VAL A 246 -12.66 17.12 -4.75
CA VAL A 246 -11.34 16.66 -5.15
C VAL A 246 -11.07 17.08 -6.58
N LYS A 247 -9.95 17.76 -6.80
CA LYS A 247 -9.41 18.04 -8.14
C LYS A 247 -8.49 16.90 -8.55
N ILE A 248 -8.63 16.43 -9.78
CA ILE A 248 -7.81 15.41 -10.42
C ILE A 248 -7.19 16.04 -11.67
N MET A 249 -5.87 15.95 -11.83
CA MET A 249 -5.17 16.55 -12.98
C MET A 249 -3.85 15.83 -13.28
N ASP A 250 -3.24 16.13 -14.43
CA ASP A 250 -1.88 15.67 -14.69
C ASP A 250 -0.89 16.31 -13.69
N GLY A 251 -0.18 15.45 -12.96
CA GLY A 251 0.84 15.79 -11.98
C GLY A 251 2.24 15.91 -12.56
N SER A 252 2.41 15.81 -13.89
CA SER A 252 3.71 16.03 -14.55
C SER A 252 4.30 17.42 -14.29
N ASN A 253 3.47 18.39 -13.92
CA ASN A 253 3.87 19.77 -13.63
C ASN A 253 3.95 20.09 -12.11
N LEU A 254 3.86 19.05 -11.24
CA LEU A 254 3.99 19.14 -9.78
C LEU A 254 5.19 18.34 -9.26
#